data_AF-A0A7C3PCF5-F1
#
_entry.id   AF-A0A7C3PCF5-F1
#
_cell.length_a   1.000
_cell.length_b   1.000
_cell.length_c   1.000
_cell.angle_alpha   90.00
_cell.angle_beta   90.00
_cell.angle_gamma   90.00
#
_symmetry.space_group_name_H-M   'P 1'
#
loop_
_entity.id
_entity.type
_entity.pdbx_description
1 polymer ?
#
loop_
_entity_poly.entity_id
_entity_poly.type
_entity_poly.pdbx_seq_one_letter_code
_entity_poly.pdbx_strand_id
1 'polypeptide(L)' 'MRHLSYSLAINEALHQMMDDDPSVFLIGQGVKSPWYVGNTAKGLLEKF' A
#
# COMPACT_ATOMS: atom_id res chain seq x y z
N MET A 1 -21.02 0.50 3.86
CA MET A 1 -19.75 0.78 3.15
C MET A 1 -18.86 1.58 4.09
N ARG A 2 -17.58 1.22 4.24
CA ARG A 2 -16.67 1.94 5.13
C ARG A 2 -16.11 3.16 4.41
N HIS A 3 -16.07 4.32 5.06
CA HIS A 3 -15.43 5.52 4.53
C HIS A 3 -13.93 5.52 4.87
N LEU A 4 -13.09 5.59 3.84
CA LEU A 4 -11.64 5.69 3.96
C LEU A 4 -11.16 7.05 3.44
N SER A 5 -10.06 7.56 3.99
CA SER A 5 -9.33 8.60 3.29
C SER A 5 -8.82 8.05 1.96
N TYR A 6 -8.65 8.91 0.97
CA TYR A 6 -8.13 8.51 -0.34
C TYR A 6 -6.83 7.69 -0.24
N SER A 7 -5.91 8.09 0.64
CA SER A 7 -4.65 7.38 0.87
C SER A 7 -4.83 5.99 1.49
N LEU A 8 -5.81 5.81 2.38
CA LEU A 8 -6.10 4.50 2.98
C LEU A 8 -6.86 3.58 2.01
N ALA A 9 -7.65 4.12 1.09
CA ALA A 9 -8.27 3.33 0.02
C ALA A 9 -7.21 2.75 -0.94
N ILE A 10 -6.19 3.53 -1.29
CA ILE A 10 -5.05 3.03 -2.08
C ILE A 10 -4.28 1.95 -1.29
N ASN A 11 -4.04 2.17 0.00
CA ASN A 11 -3.36 1.19 0.84
C ASN A 11 -4.13 -0.13 0.95
N GLU A 12 -5.45 -0.06 1.10
CA GLU A 12 -6.30 -1.25 1.11
C GLU A 12 -6.22 -2.01 -0.22
N ALA A 13 -6.28 -1.31 -1.36
CA ALA A 13 -6.15 -1.94 -2.67
C ALA A 13 -4.77 -2.62 -2.86
N LEU A 14 -3.68 -1.98 -2.43
CA LEU A 14 -2.34 -2.57 -2.50
C LEU A 14 -2.24 -3.83 -1.65
N HIS A 15 -2.75 -3.80 -0.41
CA HIS A 15 -2.81 -4.98 0.45
C HIS A 15 -3.62 -6.10 -0.19
N GLN A 16 -4.76 -5.81 -0.79
CA GLN A 16 -5.61 -6.82 -1.45
C GLN A 16 -4.90 -7.44 -2.66
N MET A 17 -4.34 -6.62 -3.55
CA MET A 17 -3.70 -7.13 -4.77
C MET A 17 -2.43 -7.92 -4.50
N MET A 18 -1.62 -7.51 -3.52
CA MET A 18 -0.39 -8.23 -3.15
C MET A 18 -0.68 -9.53 -2.37
N ASP A 19 -1.84 -9.63 -1.70
CA ASP A 19 -2.29 -10.84 -1.01
C ASP A 19 -2.87 -11.88 -1.99
N ASP A 20 -3.58 -11.43 -3.02
CA ASP A 20 -4.23 -12.27 -4.04
C ASP A 20 -3.24 -12.82 -5.09
N ASP A 21 -2.29 -11.99 -5.54
CA ASP A 21 -1.33 -12.37 -6.58
C ASP A 21 0.12 -12.08 -6.14
N PRO A 22 0.94 -13.12 -5.86
CA PRO A 22 2.32 -12.97 -5.42
C PRO A 22 3.26 -12.39 -6.51
N SER A 23 2.79 -12.22 -7.75
CA SER A 23 3.53 -11.51 -8.80
C SER A 23 3.39 -9.98 -8.73
N VAL A 24 2.45 -9.47 -7.93
CA VAL A 24 2.27 -8.03 -7.71
C VAL A 24 3.29 -7.52 -6.70
N PHE A 25 4.09 -6.54 -7.11
CA PHE A 25 5.01 -5.83 -6.22
C PHE A 25 5.00 -4.32 -6.50
N LEU A 26 5.35 -3.53 -5.49
CA LEU A 26 5.41 -2.07 -5.58
C LEU A 26 6.86 -1.60 -5.66
N ILE A 27 7.19 -0.82 -6.70
CA ILE A 27 8.51 -0.25 -6.89
C ILE A 27 8.42 1.24 -7.23
N GLY A 28 9.31 2.04 -6.64
CA GLY A 28 9.38 3.48 -6.86
C GLY A 28 10.32 4.15 -5.87
N GLN A 29 10.71 5.39 -6.14
CA GLN A 29 11.52 6.17 -5.20
C GLN A 29 10.71 6.44 -3.93
N GLY A 30 11.30 6.17 -2.76
CA GLY A 30 10.69 6.52 -1.48
C GLY A 30 9.51 5.64 -1.02
N VAL A 31 9.19 4.52 -1.69
CA VAL A 31 8.04 3.64 -1.33
C VAL A 31 8.10 3.10 0.10
N LYS A 32 9.30 2.99 0.68
CA LYS A 32 9.52 2.60 2.08
C LYS A 32 9.44 3.74 3.11
N SER A 33 9.17 4.98 2.67
CA SER A 33 9.21 6.16 3.52
C SER A 33 7.84 6.84 3.61
N PRO A 34 7.24 6.95 4.80
CA PRO A 34 5.95 7.65 4.96
C PRO A 34 6.03 9.13 4.58
N TRP A 35 7.23 9.73 4.56
CA TRP A 35 7.44 11.11 4.10
C TRP A 35 7.26 11.30 2.59
N TYR A 36 7.28 10.21 1.82
CA TYR A 36 7.16 10.24 0.37
C TYR A 36 5.78 9.76 -0.10
N VAL A 37 5.30 8.66 0.48
CA VAL A 37 4.05 8.01 0.06
C VAL A 37 2.89 8.20 1.05
N GLY A 38 3.11 8.95 2.13
CA GLY A 38 2.09 9.16 3.16
C GLY A 38 1.60 7.83 3.73
N ASN A 39 0.29 7.61 3.68
CA ASN A 39 -0.35 6.38 4.16
C ASN A 39 -0.59 5.33 3.07
N THR A 40 -0.21 5.56 1.81
CA THR A 40 -0.58 4.64 0.71
C THR A 40 0.16 3.31 0.76
N ALA A 41 1.40 3.26 1.25
CA ALA A 41 2.18 2.03 1.39
C ALA A 41 2.34 1.54 2.84
N LYS A 42 1.51 2.04 3.77
CA LYS A 42 1.61 1.71 5.19
C LYS A 42 1.50 0.20 5.42
N GLY A 43 2.49 -0.38 6.09
CA GLY A 43 2.48 -1.78 6.50
C GLY A 43 2.78 -2.79 5.38
N LEU A 44 3.09 -2.35 4.15
CA LEU A 44 3.37 -3.28 3.05
C LEU A 44 4.72 -3.97 3.23
N LEU A 45 5.77 -3.22 3.60
CA LEU A 45 7.14 -3.76 3.75
C LEU A 45 7.26 -4.73 4.92
N GLU A 46 6.47 -4.55 5.97
CA GLU A 46 6.45 -5.46 7.11
C GLU A 46 5.65 -6.75 6.85
N LYS A 47 4.72 -6.73 5.88
CA LYS A 47 3.83 -7.85 5.56
C LYS A 47 4.34 -8.72 4.40
N PHE A 48 4.90 -8.11 3.35
CA PHE A 48 5.28 -8.76 2.09
C PHE A 48 6.78 -8.58 1.81
#